data_AF-A0A661EEK5-F1
#
_entry.id   AF-A0A661EEK5-F1
#
_cell.length_a   1.000
_cell.length_b   1.000
_cell.length_c   1.000
_cell.angle_alpha   90.00
_cell.angle_beta   90.00
_cell.angle_gamma   90.00
#
_symmetry.space_group_name_H-M   'P 1'
#
loop_
_entity.id
_entity.type
_entity.pdbx_description
1 polymer ?
#
loop_
_entity_poly.entity_id
_entity_poly.type
_entity_poly.pdbx_seq_one_letter_code
_entity_poly.pdbx_strand_id
1 'polypeptide(L)'
;MKNSKNNSIDEITEKELDNILSPLLAVVPSKKPPKKVWKNIQQKLGFIDKQEKNSWWNSVWVWRIFSGFATVSSVLLFILLLSVAPNNTQAIYLVQDKQQQQTNWLLKANHQNQNILMRTINPPQLPDNKICQLWITTTDGTTHSLGILPHSGSVKINTKTKQALLSFDAKISITIENKSNDIKTSPSEKIVSQGKWLKI
;
A
#
# COMPACT_ATOMS: atom_id res chain seq x y z
N MET A 1 -22.48 27.37 -67.30
CA MET A 1 -21.60 27.83 -68.39
C MET A 1 -20.60 28.85 -67.85
N LYS A 2 -19.41 28.40 -67.43
CA LYS A 2 -18.21 29.23 -67.28
C LYS A 2 -17.01 28.28 -67.31
N ASN A 3 -16.50 27.98 -68.50
CA ASN A 3 -15.08 27.72 -68.68
C ASN A 3 -14.77 27.66 -70.19
N SER A 4 -14.19 28.72 -70.75
CA SER A 4 -13.70 28.68 -72.14
C SER A 4 -12.53 29.65 -72.34
N LYS A 5 -12.45 30.75 -71.57
CA LYS A 5 -11.30 31.67 -71.62
C LYS A 5 -10.07 31.24 -70.80
N ASN A 6 -10.23 30.39 -69.78
CA ASN A 6 -9.09 29.99 -68.94
C ASN A 6 -8.25 28.90 -69.63
N ASN A 7 -8.88 28.05 -70.45
CA ASN A 7 -8.21 26.95 -71.14
C ASN A 7 -7.13 27.42 -72.13
N SER A 8 -7.31 28.59 -72.75
CA SER A 8 -6.41 29.05 -73.81
C SER A 8 -5.10 29.68 -73.30
N ILE A 9 -5.06 30.19 -72.07
CA ILE A 9 -3.85 30.82 -71.49
C ILE A 9 -2.99 29.76 -70.76
N ASP A 10 -3.65 28.80 -70.11
CA ASP A 10 -2.99 27.65 -69.49
C ASP A 10 -2.36 26.74 -70.57
N GLU A 11 -3.03 26.55 -71.72
CA GLU A 11 -2.51 25.73 -72.83
C GLU A 11 -1.31 26.39 -73.55
N ILE A 12 -1.23 27.72 -73.60
CA ILE A 12 -0.09 28.44 -74.22
C ILE A 12 1.14 28.37 -73.29
N THR A 13 0.95 28.53 -71.99
CA THR A 13 2.06 28.49 -71.01
C THR A 13 2.59 27.06 -70.80
N GLU A 14 1.72 26.04 -70.85
CA GLU A 14 2.15 24.63 -70.82
C GLU A 14 2.98 24.27 -72.07
N LYS A 15 2.53 24.65 -73.27
CA LYS A 15 3.27 24.41 -74.51
C LYS A 15 4.60 25.13 -74.58
N GLU A 16 4.67 26.36 -74.05
CA GLU A 16 5.92 27.12 -74.00
C GLU A 16 6.90 26.53 -72.98
N LEU A 17 6.40 26.08 -71.82
CA LEU A 17 7.21 25.40 -70.81
C LEU A 17 7.75 24.06 -71.31
N ASP A 18 6.93 23.28 -72.02
CA ASP A 18 7.35 22.02 -72.65
C ASP A 18 8.44 22.24 -73.70
N ASN A 19 8.34 23.32 -74.48
CA ASN A 19 9.33 23.66 -75.51
C ASN A 19 10.69 24.08 -74.89
N ILE A 20 10.68 24.65 -73.68
CA ILE A 20 11.89 25.03 -72.94
C ILE A 20 12.51 23.83 -72.21
N LEU A 21 11.70 22.94 -71.63
CA LEU A 21 12.18 21.80 -70.83
C LEU A 21 12.65 20.63 -71.70
N SER A 22 12.04 20.41 -72.87
CA SER A 22 12.39 19.33 -73.80
C SER A 22 13.87 19.30 -74.21
N PRO A 23 14.50 20.40 -74.66
CA PRO A 23 15.92 20.39 -75.02
C PRO A 23 16.85 20.20 -73.81
N LEU A 24 16.43 20.61 -72.60
CA LEU A 24 17.21 20.44 -71.38
C LEU A 24 17.23 18.98 -70.90
N LEU A 25 16.11 18.26 -71.10
CA LEU A 25 16.02 16.83 -70.80
C LEU A 25 16.89 15.97 -71.74
N ALA A 26 17.12 16.43 -72.97
CA ALA A 26 17.96 15.73 -73.95
C ALA A 26 19.46 15.70 -73.58
N VAL A 27 19.92 16.63 -72.73
CA VAL A 27 21.33 16.75 -72.31
C VAL A 27 21.62 15.94 -71.04
N VAL A 28 20.60 15.49 -70.31
CA VAL A 28 20.78 14.74 -69.05
C VAL A 28 20.83 13.23 -69.31
N PRO A 29 21.91 12.54 -68.91
CA PRO A 29 22.01 11.10 -69.10
C PRO A 29 20.99 10.36 -68.23
N SER A 30 20.24 9.43 -68.85
CA SER A 30 19.26 8.61 -68.16
C SER A 30 19.93 7.70 -67.11
N LYS A 31 19.67 7.96 -65.82
CA LYS A 31 20.14 7.13 -64.71
C LYS A 31 18.97 6.34 -64.12
N LYS A 32 19.05 5.00 -64.16
CA LYS A 32 18.01 4.15 -63.59
C LYS A 32 17.96 4.35 -62.06
N PRO A 33 16.83 4.79 -61.49
CA PRO A 33 16.74 5.00 -60.05
C PRO A 33 16.82 3.65 -59.30
N PRO A 34 17.42 3.62 -58.10
CA PRO A 34 17.41 2.43 -57.25
C PRO A 34 15.98 1.97 -56.93
N LYS A 35 15.73 0.66 -56.91
CA LYS A 35 14.41 0.06 -56.62
C LYS A 35 13.76 0.58 -55.31
N LYS A 36 14.58 0.95 -54.32
CA LYS A 36 14.13 1.52 -53.04
C LYS A 36 13.38 2.84 -53.19
N VAL A 37 13.81 3.69 -54.13
CA VAL A 37 13.14 4.99 -54.39
C VAL A 37 11.74 4.75 -54.90
N TRP A 38 11.58 3.81 -55.83
CA TRP A 38 10.28 3.48 -56.40
C TRP A 38 9.33 2.88 -55.38
N LYS A 39 9.82 1.95 -54.54
CA LYS A 39 9.04 1.39 -53.43
C LYS A 39 8.56 2.48 -52.46
N ASN A 40 9.40 3.46 -52.13
CA ASN A 40 9.02 4.56 -51.24
C ASN A 40 7.96 5.47 -51.86
N ILE A 41 8.04 5.74 -53.16
CA ILE A 41 7.05 6.54 -53.90
C ILE A 41 5.70 5.80 -53.91
N GLN A 42 5.71 4.51 -54.23
CA GLN A 42 4.51 3.68 -54.22
C GLN A 42 3.85 3.61 -52.83
N GLN A 43 4.66 3.54 -51.76
CA GLN A 43 4.17 3.60 -50.38
C GLN A 43 3.57 4.96 -50.01
N LYS A 44 4.19 6.06 -50.44
CA LYS A 44 3.69 7.42 -50.17
C LYS A 44 2.39 7.74 -50.91
N LEU A 45 2.25 7.21 -52.13
CA LEU A 45 1.06 7.37 -52.95
C LEU A 45 -0.05 6.36 -52.61
N GLY A 46 0.17 5.47 -51.62
CA GLY A 46 -0.84 4.49 -51.18
C GLY A 46 -1.05 3.31 -52.14
N PHE A 47 -0.19 3.13 -53.16
CA PHE A 47 -0.25 1.98 -54.06
C PHE A 47 0.26 0.69 -53.41
N ILE A 48 1.03 0.81 -52.33
CA ILE A 48 1.50 -0.32 -51.52
C ILE A 48 1.27 0.05 -50.06
N ASP A 49 0.49 -0.77 -49.36
CA ASP A 49 0.32 -0.62 -47.94
C ASP A 49 1.67 -0.74 -47.23
N LYS A 50 2.01 0.28 -46.44
CA LYS A 50 3.11 0.18 -45.50
C LYS A 50 2.69 -0.89 -44.50
N GLN A 51 3.30 -2.09 -44.59
CA GLN A 51 3.22 -3.07 -43.51
C GLN A 51 3.74 -2.39 -42.25
N GLU A 52 2.81 -1.87 -41.44
CA GLU A 52 3.12 -1.48 -40.08
C GLU A 52 3.60 -2.76 -39.41
N LYS A 53 4.89 -2.80 -39.05
CA LYS A 53 5.38 -3.85 -38.16
C LYS A 53 4.53 -3.71 -36.92
N ASN A 54 3.55 -4.61 -36.78
CA ASN A 54 2.62 -4.61 -35.66
C ASN A 54 3.45 -4.86 -34.41
N SER A 55 3.91 -3.77 -33.81
CA SER A 55 4.65 -3.81 -32.57
C SER A 55 3.63 -4.21 -31.54
N TRP A 56 3.87 -5.33 -30.86
CA TRP A 56 2.99 -5.80 -29.79
C TRP A 56 2.73 -4.72 -28.71
N TRP A 57 3.64 -3.74 -28.58
CA TRP A 57 3.50 -2.53 -27.77
C TRP A 57 2.51 -1.47 -28.30
N ASN A 58 2.20 -1.46 -29.61
CA ASN A 58 1.20 -0.57 -30.21
C ASN A 58 -0.21 -1.19 -30.17
N SER A 59 -0.36 -2.35 -29.55
CA SER A 59 -1.67 -2.98 -29.37
C SER A 59 -2.42 -2.32 -28.21
N VAL A 60 -3.55 -1.71 -28.53
CA VAL A 60 -4.49 -1.17 -27.54
C VAL A 60 -4.93 -2.25 -26.54
N TRP A 61 -5.01 -3.51 -26.97
CA TRP A 61 -5.37 -4.62 -26.10
C TRP A 61 -4.35 -4.85 -24.99
N VAL A 62 -3.05 -4.75 -25.29
CA VAL A 62 -1.97 -4.88 -24.29
C VAL A 62 -2.09 -3.78 -23.23
N TRP A 63 -2.31 -2.53 -23.67
CA TRP A 63 -2.52 -1.42 -22.74
C TRP A 63 -3.80 -1.55 -21.91
N ARG A 64 -4.87 -2.16 -22.46
CA ARG A 64 -6.12 -2.42 -21.73
C ARG A 64 -5.93 -3.47 -20.64
N ILE A 65 -5.23 -4.57 -20.92
CA ILE A 65 -4.91 -5.58 -19.91
C ILE A 65 -4.01 -4.99 -18.82
N PHE A 66 -2.99 -4.21 -19.20
CA PHE A 66 -2.10 -3.57 -18.25
C PHE A 66 -2.83 -2.56 -17.34
N SER A 67 -3.70 -1.73 -17.92
CA SER A 67 -4.50 -0.76 -17.17
C SER A 67 -5.52 -1.46 -16.26
N GLY A 68 -6.16 -2.53 -16.74
CA GLY A 68 -7.08 -3.34 -15.95
C GLY A 68 -6.41 -4.04 -14.77
N PHE A 69 -5.19 -4.54 -14.95
CA PHE A 69 -4.43 -5.14 -13.87
C PHE A 69 -4.00 -4.09 -12.82
N ALA A 70 -3.58 -2.91 -13.27
CA ALA A 70 -3.19 -1.81 -12.39
C ALA A 70 -4.36 -1.33 -11.51
N THR A 71 -5.58 -1.20 -12.05
CA THR A 71 -6.75 -0.78 -11.28
C THR A 71 -7.14 -1.82 -10.23
N VAL A 72 -7.19 -3.10 -10.60
CA VAL A 72 -7.48 -4.20 -9.64
C VAL A 72 -6.43 -4.24 -8.54
N SER A 73 -5.14 -4.14 -8.88
CA SER A 73 -4.06 -4.10 -7.90
C SER A 73 -4.15 -2.88 -6.98
N SER A 74 -4.51 -1.70 -7.52
CA SER A 74 -4.67 -0.49 -6.70
C SER A 74 -5.84 -0.61 -5.74
N VAL A 75 -6.96 -1.19 -6.17
CA VAL A 75 -8.12 -1.44 -5.31
C VAL A 75 -7.76 -2.45 -4.21
N LEU A 76 -7.08 -3.54 -4.56
CA LEU A 76 -6.59 -4.52 -3.59
C LEU A 76 -5.64 -3.88 -2.57
N LEU A 77 -4.68 -3.08 -3.02
CA LEU A 77 -3.77 -2.34 -2.14
C LEU A 77 -4.53 -1.36 -1.25
N PHE A 78 -5.51 -0.64 -1.78
CA PHE A 78 -6.33 0.27 -0.99
C PHE A 78 -7.10 -0.46 0.12
N ILE A 79 -7.71 -1.60 -0.19
CA ILE A 79 -8.42 -2.45 0.79
C ILE A 79 -7.45 -2.98 1.84
N LEU A 80 -6.24 -3.41 1.43
CA LEU A 80 -5.18 -3.82 2.34
C LEU A 80 -4.75 -2.67 3.27
N LEU A 81 -4.57 -1.46 2.73
CA LEU A 81 -4.22 -0.27 3.52
C LEU A 81 -5.31 0.07 4.56
N LEU A 82 -6.59 -0.03 4.20
CA LEU A 82 -7.69 0.16 5.15
C LEU A 82 -7.72 -0.90 6.24
N SER A 83 -7.20 -2.11 5.97
CA SER A 83 -7.13 -3.20 6.94
C SER A 83 -5.95 -3.06 7.91
N VAL A 84 -4.91 -2.29 7.56
CA VAL A 84 -3.81 -1.98 8.47
C VAL A 84 -4.28 -0.90 9.44
N ALA A 85 -4.83 -1.34 10.58
CA ALA A 85 -5.16 -0.42 11.65
C ALA A 85 -3.89 0.33 12.10
N PRO A 86 -3.89 1.69 12.12
CA PRO A 86 -2.73 2.44 12.55
C PRO A 86 -2.37 2.05 13.99
N ASN A 87 -1.09 1.76 14.21
CA ASN A 87 -0.54 1.36 15.50
C ASN A 87 -0.37 2.58 16.42
N ASN A 88 -1.46 3.29 16.68
CA ASN A 88 -1.49 4.48 17.54
C ASN A 88 -1.42 4.07 19.02
N THR A 89 -0.28 3.49 19.39
CA THR A 89 0.06 3.22 20.78
C THR A 89 0.41 4.56 21.41
N GLN A 90 -0.33 4.94 22.45
CA GLN A 90 -0.15 6.22 23.13
C GLN A 90 0.41 6.05 24.53
N ALA A 91 0.31 4.84 25.08
CA ALA A 91 0.89 4.50 26.37
C ALA A 91 1.50 3.10 26.36
N ILE A 92 2.61 2.94 27.08
CA ILE A 92 3.30 1.66 27.28
C ILE A 92 3.55 1.40 28.77
N TYR A 93 3.55 0.14 29.16
CA TYR A 93 4.04 -0.28 30.48
C TYR A 93 4.87 -1.55 30.34
N LEU A 94 6.04 -1.54 30.98
CA LEU A 94 6.98 -2.66 30.98
C LEU A 94 6.85 -3.40 32.30
N VAL A 95 6.47 -4.68 32.23
CA VAL A 95 6.45 -5.54 33.40
C VAL A 95 7.86 -6.10 33.59
N GLN A 96 8.60 -5.54 34.53
CA GLN A 96 9.96 -5.96 34.84
C GLN A 96 10.00 -6.91 36.05
N ASP A 97 10.90 -7.87 35.99
CA ASP A 97 11.32 -8.63 37.17
C ASP A 97 12.25 -7.77 38.03
N LYS A 98 11.92 -7.59 39.31
CA LYS A 98 12.72 -6.81 40.25
C LYS A 98 14.10 -7.43 40.52
N GLN A 99 14.24 -8.75 40.37
CA GLN A 99 15.49 -9.45 40.68
C GLN A 99 16.46 -9.45 39.49
N GLN A 100 15.95 -9.62 38.27
CA GLN A 100 16.79 -9.79 37.08
C GLN A 100 16.85 -8.54 36.19
N GLN A 101 16.06 -7.49 36.49
CA GLN A 101 15.87 -6.30 35.64
C GLN A 101 15.47 -6.60 34.19
N GLN A 102 14.95 -7.79 33.93
CA GLN A 102 14.49 -8.21 32.62
C GLN A 102 13.02 -7.81 32.43
N THR A 103 12.68 -7.43 31.20
CA THR A 103 11.29 -7.16 30.84
C THR A 103 10.61 -8.46 30.44
N ASN A 104 9.59 -8.83 31.21
CA ASN A 104 8.87 -10.08 31.00
C ASN A 104 7.70 -9.88 30.02
N TRP A 105 7.00 -8.75 30.15
CA TRP A 105 5.89 -8.39 29.27
C TRP A 105 5.89 -6.91 28.91
N LEU A 106 5.35 -6.60 27.74
CA LEU A 106 5.08 -5.25 27.26
C LEU A 106 3.56 -5.07 27.10
N LEU A 107 3.02 -4.09 27.80
CA LEU A 107 1.64 -3.65 27.64
C LEU A 107 1.62 -2.39 26.77
N LYS A 108 0.70 -2.35 25.81
CA LYS A 108 0.48 -1.20 24.93
C LYS A 108 -0.99 -0.79 25.00
N ALA A 109 -1.24 0.45 25.38
CA ALA A 109 -2.57 1.06 25.38
C ALA A 109 -2.76 1.88 24.10
N ASN A 110 -3.88 1.64 23.42
CA ASN A 110 -4.32 2.41 22.26
C ASN A 110 -5.69 3.03 22.58
N HIS A 111 -5.74 4.35 22.83
CA HIS A 111 -7.01 4.99 23.18
C HIS A 111 -7.95 5.14 21.98
N GLN A 112 -7.42 5.35 20.78
CA GLN A 112 -8.25 5.47 19.57
C GLN A 112 -9.00 4.18 19.26
N ASN A 113 -8.30 3.05 19.28
CA ASN A 113 -8.87 1.74 18.99
C ASN A 113 -9.42 1.06 20.26
N GLN A 114 -9.40 1.76 21.40
CA GLN A 114 -9.91 1.33 22.70
C GLN A 114 -9.52 -0.11 23.04
N ASN A 115 -8.21 -0.37 23.03
CA ASN A 115 -7.69 -1.70 23.35
C ASN A 115 -6.33 -1.64 24.05
N ILE A 116 -6.04 -2.74 24.74
CA ILE A 116 -4.76 -3.02 25.38
C ILE A 116 -4.17 -4.26 24.71
N LEU A 117 -2.95 -4.16 24.19
CA LEU A 117 -2.19 -5.28 23.67
C LEU A 117 -1.15 -5.70 24.70
N MET A 118 -1.17 -6.98 25.08
CA MET A 118 -0.20 -7.59 25.97
C MET A 118 0.71 -8.48 25.14
N ARG A 119 2.02 -8.25 25.18
CA ARG A 119 3.01 -9.03 24.45
C ARG A 119 4.03 -9.62 25.40
N THR A 120 4.31 -10.90 25.25
CA THR A 120 5.35 -11.60 26.00
C THR A 120 6.73 -11.28 25.40
N ILE A 121 7.71 -11.00 26.26
CA ILE A 121 9.12 -10.80 25.88
C ILE A 121 9.97 -11.93 26.47
N ASN A 122 10.05 -12.01 27.81
CA ASN A 122 10.74 -13.08 28.50
C ASN A 122 9.88 -13.59 29.67
N PRO A 123 8.98 -14.57 29.45
CA PRO A 123 8.07 -15.01 30.50
C PRO A 123 8.86 -15.66 31.65
N PRO A 124 8.54 -15.34 32.92
CA PRO A 124 9.15 -16.01 34.06
C PRO A 124 8.69 -17.47 34.13
N GLN A 125 9.56 -18.34 34.63
CA GLN A 125 9.21 -19.73 34.94
C GLN A 125 8.31 -19.74 36.18
N LEU A 126 7.05 -20.10 36.00
CA LEU A 126 6.05 -20.22 37.06
C LEU A 126 5.74 -21.70 37.32
N PRO A 127 5.48 -22.12 38.57
CA PRO A 127 4.96 -23.45 38.85
C PRO A 127 3.63 -23.70 38.12
N ASP A 128 3.33 -24.94 37.72
CA ASP A 128 2.17 -25.29 36.89
C ASP A 128 0.80 -24.83 37.44
N ASN A 129 0.71 -24.63 38.76
CA ASN A 129 -0.50 -24.18 39.46
C ASN A 129 -0.53 -22.65 39.71
N LYS A 130 0.37 -21.89 39.10
CA LYS A 130 0.47 -20.43 39.27
C LYS A 130 0.31 -19.71 37.94
N ILE A 131 -0.37 -18.57 37.98
CA ILE A 131 -0.59 -17.72 36.82
C ILE A 131 -0.33 -16.26 37.18
N CYS A 132 0.15 -15.46 36.25
CA CYS A 132 0.24 -14.01 36.43
C CYS A 132 -1.04 -13.35 35.91
N GLN A 133 -1.72 -12.60 36.77
CA GLN A 133 -2.94 -11.88 36.42
C GLN A 133 -2.68 -10.38 36.40
N LEU A 134 -3.21 -9.71 35.37
CA LEU A 134 -3.12 -8.27 35.19
C LEU A 134 -4.34 -7.57 35.78
N TRP A 135 -4.08 -6.51 36.52
CA TRP A 135 -5.07 -5.65 37.14
C TRP A 135 -4.79 -4.19 36.79
N ILE A 136 -5.88 -3.43 36.65
CA ILE A 136 -5.82 -1.98 36.55
C ILE A 136 -6.76 -1.38 37.59
N THR A 137 -6.23 -0.46 38.39
CA THR A 137 -6.99 0.36 39.32
C THR A 137 -7.17 1.74 38.70
N THR A 138 -8.42 2.13 38.47
CA THR A 138 -8.80 3.44 37.91
C THR A 138 -8.72 4.54 38.97
N THR A 139 -8.84 5.79 38.55
CA THR A 139 -8.68 6.97 39.43
C THR A 139 -9.77 7.10 40.51
N ASP A 140 -10.93 6.49 40.28
CA ASP A 140 -12.02 6.33 41.23
C ASP A 140 -11.77 5.22 42.29
N GLY A 141 -10.64 4.51 42.18
CA GLY A 141 -10.27 3.41 43.09
C GLY A 141 -10.82 2.04 42.67
N THR A 142 -11.64 1.96 41.63
CA THR A 142 -12.19 0.68 41.15
C THR A 142 -11.08 -0.17 40.54
N THR A 143 -11.00 -1.44 40.94
CA THR A 143 -10.00 -2.37 40.42
C THR A 143 -10.64 -3.36 39.45
N HIS A 144 -10.04 -3.50 38.27
CA HIS A 144 -10.53 -4.37 37.22
C HIS A 144 -9.48 -5.39 36.84
N SER A 145 -9.88 -6.67 36.76
CA SER A 145 -9.06 -7.68 36.13
C SER A 145 -9.10 -7.53 34.61
N LEU A 146 -7.92 -7.53 34.00
CA LEU A 146 -7.74 -7.57 32.55
C LEU A 146 -7.47 -8.98 32.03
N GLY A 147 -7.28 -9.96 32.92
CA GLY A 147 -7.04 -11.35 32.59
C GLY A 147 -5.60 -11.79 32.80
N ILE A 148 -5.27 -12.94 32.24
CA ILE A 148 -4.02 -13.66 32.48
C ILE A 148 -2.96 -13.19 31.48
N LEU A 149 -1.75 -12.94 31.97
CA LEU A 149 -0.61 -12.60 31.12
C LEU A 149 -0.18 -13.84 30.31
N PRO A 150 -0.05 -13.73 28.98
CA PRO A 150 0.31 -14.86 28.14
C PRO A 150 1.75 -15.31 28.41
N HIS A 151 1.98 -16.62 28.41
CA HIS A 151 3.34 -17.19 28.45
C HIS A 151 4.04 -17.14 27.09
N SER A 152 3.32 -16.93 25.99
CA SER A 152 3.89 -16.72 24.66
C SER A 152 2.96 -15.90 23.76
N GLY A 153 3.53 -15.24 22.76
CA GLY A 153 2.76 -14.47 21.78
C GLY A 153 2.18 -13.15 22.31
N SER A 154 0.95 -12.84 21.90
CA SER A 154 0.27 -11.61 22.30
C SER A 154 -1.24 -11.80 22.44
N VAL A 155 -1.83 -11.11 23.42
CA VAL A 155 -3.27 -11.08 23.67
C VAL A 155 -3.77 -9.65 23.57
N LYS A 156 -4.89 -9.45 22.87
CA LYS A 156 -5.53 -8.14 22.72
C LYS A 156 -6.83 -8.12 23.51
N ILE A 157 -6.99 -7.12 24.37
CA ILE A 157 -8.18 -6.90 25.18
C ILE A 157 -8.89 -5.65 24.66
N ASN A 158 -10.18 -5.78 24.41
CA ASN A 158 -11.03 -4.66 24.02
C ASN A 158 -11.54 -3.93 25.27
N THR A 159 -11.37 -2.61 25.31
CA THR A 159 -11.76 -1.75 26.45
C THR A 159 -12.86 -0.75 26.08
N LYS A 160 -13.62 -0.97 24.99
CA LYS A 160 -14.72 -0.10 24.52
C LYS A 160 -15.68 0.32 25.64
N THR A 161 -16.03 -0.62 26.52
CA THR A 161 -16.97 -0.41 27.64
C THR A 161 -16.31 0.09 28.91
N LYS A 162 -14.97 0.19 28.96
CA LYS A 162 -14.19 0.55 30.15
C LYS A 162 -13.02 1.46 29.79
N GLN A 163 -13.33 2.64 29.22
CA GLN A 163 -12.32 3.59 28.74
C GLN A 163 -11.42 4.15 29.85
N ALA A 164 -11.93 4.21 31.09
CA ALA A 164 -11.17 4.64 32.27
C ALA A 164 -9.89 3.81 32.50
N LEU A 165 -9.85 2.55 32.04
CA LEU A 165 -8.68 1.66 32.16
C LEU A 165 -7.46 2.16 31.37
N LEU A 166 -7.69 2.97 30.34
CA LEU A 166 -6.64 3.54 29.52
C LEU A 166 -6.11 4.86 30.08
N SER A 167 -6.73 5.43 31.11
CA SER A 167 -6.27 6.68 31.70
C SER A 167 -4.80 6.57 32.12
N PHE A 168 -3.99 7.59 31.82
CA PHE A 168 -2.56 7.61 32.17
C PHE A 168 -2.33 7.57 33.69
N ASP A 169 -3.33 8.02 34.47
CA ASP A 169 -3.30 7.98 35.92
C ASP A 169 -3.73 6.63 36.52
N ALA A 170 -4.24 5.71 35.69
CA ALA A 170 -4.60 4.39 36.15
C ALA A 170 -3.34 3.62 36.59
N LYS A 171 -3.46 2.92 37.73
CA LYS A 171 -2.38 2.13 38.30
C LYS A 171 -2.48 0.70 37.78
N ILE A 172 -1.37 0.19 37.27
CA ILE A 172 -1.26 -1.18 36.77
C ILE A 172 -0.61 -2.03 37.85
N SER A 173 -1.14 -3.22 38.11
CA SER A 173 -0.54 -4.18 39.02
C SER A 173 -0.61 -5.61 38.47
N ILE A 174 0.42 -6.39 38.78
CA ILE A 174 0.55 -7.79 38.40
C ILE A 174 0.67 -8.60 39.68
N THR A 175 -0.18 -9.62 39.80
CA THR A 175 -0.17 -10.56 40.93
C THR A 175 0.04 -11.99 40.43
N ILE A 176 0.61 -12.84 41.29
CA ILE A 176 0.68 -14.28 41.05
C ILE A 176 -0.52 -14.92 41.76
N GLU A 177 -1.44 -15.44 40.97
CA GLU A 177 -2.63 -16.14 41.46
C GLU A 177 -2.47 -17.66 41.35
N ASN A 178 -3.24 -18.40 42.15
CA ASN A 178 -3.41 -19.83 41.93
C ASN A 178 -4.27 -20.04 40.69
N LYS A 179 -3.97 -21.07 39.92
CA LYS A 179 -4.79 -21.52 38.79
C LYS A 179 -6.08 -22.18 39.33
N SER A 180 -7.01 -21.36 39.82
CA SER A 180 -8.35 -21.78 40.23
C SER A 180 -9.37 -21.41 39.13
N ASN A 181 -10.49 -22.12 39.09
CA ASN A 181 -11.60 -21.82 38.17
C ASN A 181 -12.42 -20.59 38.59
N ASP A 182 -12.18 -20.04 39.78
CA ASP A 182 -12.93 -18.89 40.29
C ASP A 182 -12.38 -17.55 39.79
N ILE A 183 -13.28 -16.70 39.30
CA ILE A 183 -12.96 -15.32 38.89
C ILE A 183 -12.74 -14.49 40.15
N LYS A 184 -11.46 -14.25 40.48
CA LYS A 184 -11.10 -13.40 41.61
C LYS A 184 -11.54 -11.95 41.34
N THR A 185 -12.19 -11.32 42.32
CA THR A 185 -12.71 -9.95 42.21
C THR A 185 -11.70 -8.89 42.67
N SER A 186 -10.63 -9.31 43.36
CA SER A 186 -9.57 -8.43 43.88
C SER A 186 -8.18 -9.08 43.75
N PRO A 187 -7.12 -8.27 43.56
CA PRO A 187 -5.74 -8.77 43.49
C PRO A 187 -5.34 -9.48 44.78
N SER A 188 -4.53 -10.55 44.70
CA SER A 188 -3.85 -11.09 45.89
C SER A 188 -2.91 -10.05 46.51
N GLU A 189 -2.64 -10.22 47.81
CA GLU A 189 -1.70 -9.38 48.56
C GLU A 189 -0.28 -9.41 47.99
N LYS A 190 0.09 -10.47 47.25
CA LYS A 190 1.42 -10.62 46.65
C LYS A 190 1.51 -9.94 45.27
N ILE A 191 1.81 -8.65 45.30
CA ILE A 191 2.08 -7.85 44.10
C ILE A 191 3.52 -8.07 43.62
N VAL A 192 3.67 -8.57 42.40
CA VAL A 192 4.99 -8.81 41.78
C VAL A 192 5.53 -7.54 41.16
N SER A 193 4.66 -6.78 40.49
CA SER A 193 5.02 -5.55 39.80
C SER A 193 3.85 -4.57 39.83
N GLN A 194 4.15 -3.28 39.94
CA GLN A 194 3.17 -2.20 39.93
C GLN A 194 3.77 -0.92 39.34
N GLY A 195 2.94 -0.14 38.65
CA GLY A 195 3.36 1.14 38.08
C GLY A 195 2.24 1.87 37.37
N LYS A 196 2.60 2.86 36.54
CA LYS A 196 1.67 3.67 35.74
C LYS A 196 2.01 3.56 34.26
N TRP A 197 1.05 3.92 33.42
CA TRP A 197 1.30 4.05 31.99
C TRP A 197 2.36 5.12 31.70
N LEU A 198 3.30 4.79 30.82
CA LEU A 198 4.25 5.75 30.25
C LEU A 198 3.66 6.27 28.93
N LYS A 199 3.42 7.57 28.86
CA LYS A 199 2.93 8.24 27.65
C LYS A 199 4.06 8.33 26.60
N ILE A 200 3.73 8.06 25.34
CA ILE A 200 4.63 8.16 24.18
C ILE A 200 4.04 9.02 23.07
#